data_AF-A0A2I0XGL5-F1
#
_entry.id   AF-A0A2I0XGL5-F1
#
_cell.length_a   1.000
_cell.length_b   1.000
_cell.length_c   1.000
_cell.angle_alpha   90.00
_cell.angle_beta   90.00
_cell.angle_gamma   90.00
#
_symmetry.space_group_name_H-M   'P 1'
#
loop_
_entity.id
_entity.type
_entity.pdbx_description
1 polymer ?
#
loop_
_entity_poly.entity_id
_entity_poly.type
_entity_poly.pdbx_seq_one_letter_code
_entity_poly.pdbx_strand_id
1 'polypeptide(L)'
;MLYYNDDAAEVICRTYNAPRFKPNSGKQRRPKKDVSYSRLFYLPIIPRLQRLYASMSSTGHMRWNKEKITKSDVLSHPSDAEA
;
A
#
# COMPACT_ATOMS: atom_id res chain seq x y z
N MET A 1 3.70 3.64 -8.46
CA MET A 1 4.56 2.45 -8.34
C MET A 1 5.02 2.35 -6.90
N LEU A 2 4.75 1.22 -6.25
CA LEU A 2 5.13 0.99 -4.86
C LEU A 2 6.64 0.71 -4.80
N TYR A 3 7.38 1.49 -4.03
CA TYR A 3 8.79 1.18 -3.79
C TYR A 3 8.86 0.07 -2.74
N TYR A 4 9.05 -1.17 -3.19
CA TYR A 4 9.34 -2.31 -2.32
C TYR A 4 10.83 -2.63 -2.41
N ASN A 5 11.44 -3.09 -1.31
CA ASN A 5 12.90 -3.20 -1.19
C ASN A 5 13.55 -3.99 -2.34
N ASP A 6 12.88 -5.01 -2.86
CA ASP A 6 13.39 -5.83 -3.97
C ASP A 6 13.50 -5.08 -5.30
N ASP A 7 12.74 -3.99 -5.46
CA ASP A 7 12.73 -3.14 -6.65
C ASP A 7 13.64 -1.90 -6.48
N ALA A 8 14.57 -1.93 -5.52
CA ALA A 8 15.42 -0.77 -5.20
C ALA A 8 16.38 -0.37 -6.34
N ALA A 9 16.87 -1.36 -7.10
CA ALA A 9 17.82 -1.14 -8.21
C ALA A 9 17.12 -0.81 -9.55
N GLU A 10 15.81 -0.99 -9.63
CA GLU A 10 15.05 -0.82 -10.86
C GLU A 10 14.93 0.67 -11.23
N VAL A 11 15.22 0.99 -12.49
CA VAL A 11 15.15 2.36 -13.03
C VAL A 11 13.85 2.60 -13.80
N ILE A 12 13.19 1.52 -14.23
CA ILE A 12 11.97 1.53 -15.03
C ILE A 12 10.82 0.92 -14.22
N CYS A 13 9.61 1.40 -14.48
CA CYS A 13 8.40 0.88 -13.89
C CYS A 13 7.92 -0.39 -14.61
N ARG A 14 7.80 -1.52 -13.91
CA ARG A 14 7.34 -2.79 -14.51
C ARG A 14 5.90 -2.75 -15.05
N THR A 15 5.02 -1.93 -14.46
CA THR A 15 3.59 -1.89 -14.85
C THR A 15 3.31 -0.92 -15.98
N TYR A 16 4.03 0.21 -16.03
CA TYR A 16 3.76 1.30 -16.98
C TYR A 16 4.91 1.57 -17.94
N ASN A 17 6.01 0.80 -17.85
CA ASN A 17 7.24 0.96 -18.62
C ASN A 17 7.80 2.40 -18.65
N ALA A 18 7.57 3.15 -17.58
CA ALA A 18 7.94 4.57 -17.47
C ALA A 18 9.19 4.77 -16.60
N PRO A 19 9.98 5.84 -16.80
CA PRO A 19 11.12 6.17 -15.97
C PRO A 19 10.72 6.42 -14.51
N ARG A 20 11.49 5.89 -13.54
CA ARG A 20 11.23 6.12 -12.11
C ARG A 20 11.76 7.44 -11.58
N PHE A 21 12.76 8.03 -12.26
CA PHE A 21 13.43 9.24 -11.82
C PHE A 21 13.28 10.36 -12.86
N LYS A 22 12.98 11.58 -12.38
CA LYS A 22 13.01 12.82 -13.14
C LYS A 22 14.47 13.20 -13.38
N PRO A 23 14.85 13.49 -14.64
CA PRO A 23 16.19 13.96 -14.95
C PRO A 23 16.47 15.26 -14.20
N ASN A 24 17.58 15.29 -13.46
CA ASN A 24 17.98 16.48 -12.71
C ASN A 24 18.87 17.38 -13.57
N SER A 25 18.28 18.08 -14.54
CA SER A 25 19.00 18.83 -15.58
C SER A 25 19.50 20.22 -15.14
N GLY A 26 19.76 20.42 -13.85
CA GLY A 26 20.31 21.69 -13.36
C GLY A 26 21.72 21.94 -13.90
N LYS A 27 21.99 23.16 -14.42
CA LYS A 27 23.33 23.58 -14.87
C LYS A 27 24.30 23.63 -13.67
N GLN A 28 24.96 22.53 -13.33
CA GLN A 28 26.00 22.50 -12.30
C GLN A 28 27.19 21.64 -12.75
N ARG A 29 28.39 21.98 -12.25
CA ARG A 29 29.69 21.35 -12.59
C ARG A 29 29.82 19.87 -12.23
N ARG A 30 28.84 19.25 -11.55
CA ARG A 30 28.91 17.84 -11.11
C ARG A 30 27.65 17.07 -11.55
N PRO A 31 27.79 15.81 -12.00
CA PRO A 31 26.63 14.97 -12.30
C PRO A 31 25.78 14.80 -11.04
N LYS A 32 24.51 15.18 -11.13
CA LYS A 32 23.53 15.00 -10.06
C LYS A 32 22.79 13.68 -10.29
N LYS A 33 22.47 12.98 -9.20
CA LYS A 33 21.52 11.86 -9.27
C LYS A 33 20.13 12.41 -9.64
N ASP A 34 19.46 11.66 -10.50
CA ASP A 34 18.07 11.93 -10.86
C ASP A 34 17.16 11.83 -9.64
N VAL A 35 16.10 12.62 -9.64
CA VAL A 35 15.20 12.77 -8.50
C VAL A 35 13.99 11.88 -8.71
N SER A 36 13.61 11.05 -7.73
CA SER A 36 12.42 10.19 -7.89
C SER A 36 11.16 11.02 -8.19
N TYR A 37 10.30 10.58 -9.13
CA TYR A 37 9.11 11.35 -9.56
C TYR A 37 8.19 11.75 -8.40
N SER A 38 7.96 10.84 -7.45
CA SER A 38 7.34 10.99 -6.13
C SER A 38 7.41 9.62 -5.45
N ARG A 39 7.91 9.51 -4.21
CA ARG A 39 7.95 8.22 -3.49
C ARG A 39 6.82 8.20 -2.46
N LEU A 40 5.85 7.30 -2.61
CA LEU A 40 4.92 6.96 -1.54
C LEU A 40 5.69 6.10 -0.54
N PHE A 41 6.09 6.68 0.60
CA PHE A 41 6.62 5.91 1.71
C PHE A 41 5.45 5.18 2.37
N TYR A 42 5.38 3.86 2.19
CA TYR A 42 4.48 3.06 3.01
C TYR A 42 5.10 2.93 4.40
N LEU A 43 4.35 3.37 5.41
CA LEU A 43 4.64 2.91 6.75
C LEU A 43 4.49 1.38 6.77
N PRO A 44 5.35 0.65 7.49
CA PRO A 44 5.25 -0.80 7.57
C PRO A 44 3.81 -1.20 7.95
N ILE A 45 3.17 -1.99 7.08
CA ILE A 45 1.76 -2.33 7.26
C ILE A 45 1.56 -3.29 8.45
N ILE A 46 2.55 -4.15 8.69
CA ILE A 46 2.55 -5.16 9.76
C ILE A 46 2.28 -4.54 11.14
N PRO A 47 3.06 -3.57 11.65
CA PRO A 47 2.80 -2.98 12.97
C PRO A 47 1.46 -2.23 13.01
N ARG A 48 0.99 -1.69 11.89
CA ARG A 48 -0.33 -1.05 11.82
C ARG A 48 -1.46 -2.07 11.97
N LEU A 49 -1.35 -3.22 11.32
CA LEU A 49 -2.28 -4.33 11.48
C LEU A 49 -2.25 -4.88 12.90
N GLN A 50 -1.06 -5.10 13.49
CA GLN A 50 -0.93 -5.55 14.88
C GLN A 50 -1.69 -4.64 15.86
N ARG A 51 -1.56 -3.31 15.73
CA ARG A 51 -2.32 -2.35 16.54
C ARG A 51 -3.83 -2.45 16.32
N LEU A 52 -4.26 -2.61 15.06
CA LEU A 52 -5.67 -2.73 14.70
C LEU A 52 -6.31 -4.00 15.29
N TYR A 53 -5.56 -5.10 15.33
CA TYR A 53 -5.99 -6.35 15.96
C TYR A 53 -5.95 -6.32 17.49
N ALA A 54 -5.03 -5.55 18.09
CA ALA A 54 -4.90 -5.38 19.53
C ALA A 54 -6.00 -4.47 20.14
N SER A 55 -6.58 -3.56 19.35
CA SER A 55 -7.65 -2.68 19.82
C SER A 55 -9.00 -3.40 19.86
N MET A 56 -9.63 -3.43 21.03
CA MET A 56 -10.94 -4.08 21.22
C MET A 56 -12.04 -3.48 20.33
N SER A 57 -12.01 -2.17 20.07
CA SER A 57 -13.01 -1.50 19.25
C SER A 57 -12.96 -1.91 17.77
N SER A 58 -11.79 -2.30 17.26
CA SER A 58 -11.61 -2.69 15.86
C SER A 58 -11.46 -4.20 15.66
N THR A 59 -11.08 -4.96 16.70
CA THR A 59 -10.81 -6.40 16.59
C THR A 59 -12.04 -7.19 16.13
N GLY A 60 -13.25 -6.81 16.56
CA GLY A 60 -14.49 -7.48 16.15
C GLY A 60 -14.74 -7.34 14.64
N HIS A 61 -14.61 -6.12 14.11
CA HIS A 61 -14.74 -5.87 12.67
C HIS A 61 -13.67 -6.60 11.85
N MET A 62 -12.43 -6.67 12.36
CA MET A 62 -11.33 -7.36 11.70
C MET A 62 -11.52 -8.88 11.61
N ARG A 63 -12.11 -9.50 12.66
CA ARG A 63 -12.35 -10.95 12.72
C ARG A 63 -13.62 -11.39 12.01
N TRP A 64 -14.47 -10.44 11.59
CA TRP A 64 -15.76 -10.74 10.98
C TRP A 64 -15.66 -11.74 9.82
N ASN A 65 -14.67 -11.62 8.94
CA ASN A 65 -14.48 -12.55 7.82
C ASN A 65 -14.31 -14.02 8.25
N LYS A 66 -13.74 -14.25 9.45
CA LYS A 66 -13.55 -15.59 10.03
C LYS A 66 -14.74 -16.03 10.87
N GLU A 67 -15.29 -15.12 11.66
CA GLU A 67 -16.38 -15.41 12.61
C GLU A 67 -17.76 -15.45 11.93
N LYS A 68 -17.90 -14.86 10.72
CA LYS A 68 -19.11 -14.79 9.88
C LYS A 68 -20.38 -14.73 10.72
N ILE A 69 -20.48 -13.69 11.54
CA ILE A 69 -21.67 -13.46 12.36
C ILE A 69 -22.77 -12.96 11.43
N THR A 70 -23.42 -13.89 10.73
CA THR A 70 -24.63 -13.62 9.96
C THR A 70 -25.79 -13.56 10.93
N LYS A 71 -26.36 -12.37 11.13
CA LYS A 71 -27.69 -12.29 11.72
C LYS A 71 -28.65 -12.84 10.67
N SER A 72 -29.38 -13.92 11.01
CA SER A 72 -30.35 -14.50 10.09
C SER A 72 -31.33 -13.42 9.66
N ASP A 73 -31.47 -13.26 8.34
CA ASP A 73 -32.45 -12.41 7.65
C ASP A 73 -32.08 -10.92 7.41
N VAL A 74 -30.88 -10.46 7.77
CA VAL A 74 -30.42 -9.09 7.43
C VAL A 74 -29.00 -9.10 6.86
N LEU A 75 -28.81 -8.41 5.72
CA LEU A 75 -27.50 -8.23 5.08
C LEU A 75 -26.53 -7.55 6.06
N SER A 76 -25.60 -8.33 6.59
CA SER A 76 -24.73 -7.93 7.71
C SER A 76 -23.46 -7.24 7.23
N HIS A 77 -23.04 -7.53 5.99
CA HIS A 77 -21.87 -6.93 5.36
C HIS A 77 -22.06 -6.81 3.84
N PRO A 78 -21.48 -5.79 3.17
CA PRO A 78 -21.54 -5.65 1.71
C PRO A 78 -21.00 -6.85 0.92
N SER A 79 -20.15 -7.68 1.53
CA SER A 79 -19.65 -8.93 0.93
C SER A 79 -20.66 -10.07 0.93
N ASP A 80 -21.74 -9.97 1.69
CA ASP A 80 -22.85 -10.95 1.68
C ASP A 80 -23.83 -10.67 0.53
N ALA A 81 -23.71 -9.52 -0.14
CA ALA A 81 -24.52 -9.19 -1.30
C ALA A 81 -24.08 -10.00 -2.52
N GLU A 82 -25.06 -10.41 -3.33
CA GLU A 82 -24.80 -11.02 -4.63
C GLU A 82 -24.05 -10.02 -5.52
N ALA A 83 -23.09 -10.52 -6.29
CA ALA A 83 -22.19 -9.72 -7.12
C ALA A 83 -22.82 -9.33 -8.46
#